data_AF-A0A369KEN3-F1
#
_entry.id   AF-A0A369KEN3-F1
#
_cell.length_a   1.000
_cell.length_b   1.000
_cell.length_c   1.000
_cell.angle_alpha   90.00
_cell.angle_beta   90.00
_cell.angle_gamma   90.00
#
_symmetry.space_group_name_H-M   'P 1'
#
loop_
_entity.id
_entity.type
_entity.pdbx_description
1 polymer ?
#
loop_
_entity_poly.entity_id
_entity_poly.type
_entity_poly.pdbx_seq_one_letter_code
_entity_poly.pdbx_strand_id
1 'polypeptide(L)' 'MSRPKAYAPVEGYRYQLFYKHPEVRELDHLDYAKDQTELFYMLEEYHLCMTPGTLRYLQLPKRYWSKEGKPT' A
#
# COMPACT_ATOMS: atom_id res chain seq x y z
N MET A 1 -0.70 21.38 -7.29
CA MET A 1 -0.90 19.91 -7.22
C MET A 1 -0.85 19.52 -5.76
N SER A 2 -1.99 19.43 -5.08
CA SER A 2 -2.04 18.91 -3.70
C SER A 2 -1.48 17.50 -3.73
N ARG A 3 -0.29 17.32 -3.16
CA ARG A 3 0.32 16.01 -3.00
C ARG A 3 -0.64 15.20 -2.10
N PRO A 4 -0.93 13.93 -2.42
CA PRO A 4 -1.72 13.09 -1.53
C PRO A 4 -1.14 13.16 -0.12
N LYS A 5 -2.01 13.19 0.91
CA LYS A 5 -1.63 13.26 2.33
C LYS A 5 -0.43 12.33 2.56
N ALA A 6 0.62 12.92 3.11
CA ALA A 6 1.92 12.29 3.23
C ALA A 6 1.77 10.87 3.78
N TYR A 7 2.19 9.92 2.94
CA TYR A 7 2.40 8.52 3.25
C TYR A 7 2.96 8.37 4.66
N ALA A 8 2.38 7.49 5.48
CA ALA A 8 2.97 7.08 6.75
C ALA A 8 3.74 5.77 6.49
N PRO A 9 4.96 5.79 5.93
CA PRO A 9 5.70 4.56 5.65
C PRO A 9 5.91 3.79 6.96
N VAL A 10 5.52 2.52 6.97
CA VAL A 10 5.68 1.63 8.12
C VAL A 10 6.91 0.75 7.90
N GLU A 11 7.75 0.62 8.93
CA GLU A 11 8.93 -0.26 8.89
C GLU A 11 8.53 -1.74 8.77
N GLY A 12 9.27 -2.48 7.95
CA GLY A 12 8.99 -3.89 7.65
C GLY A 12 8.01 -4.11 6.51
N TYR A 13 7.57 -3.04 5.84
CA TYR A 13 6.70 -3.13 4.66
C TYR A 13 7.38 -2.57 3.42
N ARG A 14 7.12 -3.22 2.28
CA ARG A 14 7.73 -2.89 0.99
C ARG A 14 6.78 -2.16 0.06
N TYR A 15 5.48 -2.38 0.21
CA TYR A 15 4.45 -1.79 -0.62
C TYR A 15 3.37 -1.19 0.26
N GLN A 16 2.81 -0.07 -0.22
CA GLN A 16 1.61 0.54 0.34
C GLN A 16 0.51 0.43 -0.71
N LEU A 17 -0.65 -0.05 -0.30
CA LEU A 17 -1.85 -0.20 -1.11
C LEU A 17 -2.77 1.00 -0.90
N PHE A 18 -3.45 1.36 -1.98
CA PHE A 18 -4.42 2.43 -2.03
C PHE A 18 -5.67 1.96 -2.77
N TYR A 19 -6.79 2.49 -2.34
CA TYR A 19 -8.06 2.35 -3.00
C TYR A 19 -8.48 3.68 -3.62
N LYS A 20 -8.97 3.63 -4.86
CA LYS A 20 -9.58 4.77 -5.54
C LYS A 20 -11.07 4.47 -5.74
N HIS A 21 -11.90 5.17 -4.97
CA HIS A 21 -13.34 5.16 -5.21
C HIS A 21 -13.65 5.82 -6.56
N PRO A 22 -14.59 5.30 -7.37
CA PRO A 22 -14.89 5.85 -8.69
C PRO A 22 -15.42 7.29 -8.65
N GLU A 23 -16.11 7.66 -7.57
CA GLU A 23 -16.72 8.98 -7.41
C GLU A 23 -15.77 10.01 -6.76
N VAL A 24 -14.66 9.54 -6.17
CA VAL A 24 -13.72 10.38 -5.43
C VAL A 24 -12.39 10.44 -6.20
N ARG A 25 -11.83 11.64 -6.34
CA ARG A 25 -10.55 11.81 -7.04
C ARG A 25 -9.34 11.39 -6.18
N GLU A 26 -9.52 11.35 -4.88
CA GLU A 26 -8.48 11.06 -3.90
C GLU A 26 -8.19 9.56 -3.82
N LEU A 27 -6.95 9.23 -3.43
CA LEU A 27 -6.53 7.87 -3.14
C LEU A 27 -6.59 7.70 -1.63
N ASP A 28 -7.39 6.76 -1.16
CA ASP A 28 -7.45 6.39 0.24
C ASP A 28 -6.42 5.30 0.51
N HIS A 29 -5.73 5.42 1.64
CA HIS A 29 -4.85 4.37 2.11
C HIS A 29 -5.68 3.13 2.46
N LEU A 30 -5.24 1.97 1.99
CA LEU A 30 -5.89 0.69 2.23
C LEU A 30 -5.11 -0.18 3.20
N ASP A 31 -3.88 -0.59 2.82
CA ASP A 31 -3.05 -1.47 3.63
C ASP A 31 -1.56 -1.39 3.23
N TYR A 32 -0.70 -2.21 3.84
CA TYR A 32 0.70 -2.40 3.51
C TYR A 32 1.02 -3.88 3.24
N ALA A 33 1.90 -4.13 2.26
CA ALA A 33 2.42 -5.46 1.98
C ALA A 33 3.95 -5.51 2.18
N LYS A 34 4.43 -6.57 2.83
CA LYS A 34 5.84 -6.81 3.14
C LYS A 34 6.65 -7.25 1.93
N ASP A 35 6.01 -7.92 0.99
CA ASP A 35 6.63 -8.48 -0.20
C ASP A 35 5.65 -8.50 -1.38
N GLN A 36 6.13 -8.97 -2.53
CA GLN A 36 5.36 -9.00 -3.76
C GLN A 36 4.27 -10.08 -3.73
N THR A 37 4.47 -11.16 -2.97
CA THR A 37 3.51 -12.25 -2.83
C THR A 37 2.29 -11.77 -2.04
N GLU A 38 2.52 -11.13 -0.90
CA GLU A 38 1.47 -10.52 -0.08
C GLU A 38 0.74 -9.41 -0.83
N LEU A 39 1.46 -8.61 -1.63
CA LEU A 39 0.84 -7.62 -2.51
C LEU A 39 -0.15 -8.26 -3.49
N PHE A 40 0.24 -9.34 -4.19
CA PHE A 40 -0.66 -9.99 -5.15
C PHE A 40 -1.87 -10.62 -4.47
N TYR A 41 -1.65 -11.29 -3.33
CA TYR A 41 -2.74 -11.86 -2.54
C TYR A 41 -3.76 -10.80 -2.13
N MET A 42 -3.30 -9.68 -1.58
CA MET A 42 -4.16 -8.56 -1.19
C MET A 42 -4.86 -7.94 -2.40
N LEU A 43 -4.18 -7.78 -3.54
CA LEU A 43 -4.79 -7.24 -4.74
C LEU A 43 -5.92 -8.15 -5.24
N GLU A 44 -5.75 -9.47 -5.21
CA GLU A 44 -6.80 -10.43 -5.59
C GLU A 44 -7.99 -10.36 -4.62
N GLU A 45 -7.74 -10.43 -3.31
CA GLU A 45 -8.81 -10.34 -2.31
C GLU A 45 -9.58 -9.02 -2.40
N TYR A 46 -8.88 -7.90 -2.43
CA TYR A 46 -9.53 -6.59 -2.49
C TYR A 46 -10.19 -6.33 -3.84
N HIS A 47 -9.70 -6.90 -4.94
CA HIS A 47 -10.35 -6.75 -6.24
C HIS A 47 -11.74 -7.37 -6.25
N LEU A 48 -11.93 -8.48 -5.53
CA LEU A 48 -13.24 -9.13 -5.39
C LEU A 48 -14.20 -8.30 -4.52
N CYS A 49 -13.71 -7.65 -3.46
CA CYS A 49 -14.55 -6.94 -2.50
C CYS A 49 -14.81 -5.46 -2.85
N MET A 50 -13.88 -4.80 -3.54
CA MET A 50 -13.87 -3.34 -3.70
C MET A 50 -14.34 -2.85 -5.08
N THR A 51 -15.19 -3.63 -5.74
CA THR A 51 -15.85 -3.20 -6.98
C THR A 51 -17.17 -2.49 -6.68
N PRO A 52 -17.43 -1.30 -7.27
CA PRO A 52 -16.62 -0.60 -8.27
C PRO A 52 -15.47 0.23 -7.63
N GLY A 53 -14.26 0.12 -8.18
CA GLY A 53 -13.10 0.90 -7.73
C GLY A 53 -11.78 0.43 -8.34
N THR A 54 -10.71 1.20 -8.14
CA THR A 54 -9.38 0.86 -8.66
C THR A 54 -8.37 0.75 -7.53
N LEU A 55 -7.70 -0.40 -7.45
CA LEU A 55 -6.57 -0.59 -6.54
C LEU A 55 -5.29 -0.01 -7.17
N ARG A 56 -4.51 0.67 -6.35
CA ARG A 56 -3.18 1.20 -6.69
C ARG A 56 -2.20 0.76 -5.62
N TYR A 57 -0.93 0.65 -5.97
CA TYR A 57 0.12 0.40 -4.99
C TYR A 57 1.32 1.30 -5.27
N LEU A 58 2.07 1.59 -4.22
CA LEU A 58 3.35 2.29 -4.28
C LEU A 58 4.40 1.44 -3.58
N GLN A 59 5.55 1.25 -4.22
CA GLN A 59 6.69 0.65 -3.56
C GLN A 59 7.34 1.68 -2.63
N LEU A 60 7.46 1.35 -1.34
CA LEU A 60 8.12 2.20 -0.36
C LEU A 60 9.63 2.28 -0.64
N PRO A 61 10.32 3.35 -0.20
CA PRO A 61 11.77 3.41 -0.26
C PRO A 61 12.44 2.26 0.51
N LYS A 62 13.57 1.76 0.00
CA LYS A 62 14.32 0.62 0.58
C LYS A 62 14.60 0.74 2.09
N ARG A 63 14.77 1.96 2.61
CA ARG A 63 15.00 2.23 4.04
C ARG A 63 13.88 1.71 4.97
N TYR A 64 12.69 1.46 4.43
CA TYR A 64 11.54 0.95 5.20
C TYR A 64 11.34 -0.57 5.05
N TRP A 65 12.07 -1.23 4.16
CA TRP A 65 11.85 -2.66 3.87
C TRP A 65 12.35 -3.57 5.00
N SER A 66 13.30 -3.08 5.81
CA SER A 66 13.96 -3.90 6.82
C SER A 66 13.17 -3.93 8.14
N LYS A 67 12.87 -5.15 8.58
CA LYS A 67 12.79 -5.55 10.00
C LYS A 67 14.07 -6.28 10.41
N GLU A 68 15.22 -5.91 9.85
CA GLU A 68 16.49 -6.56 10.21
C GLU A 68 17.04 -5.90 11.47
N GLY A 69 17.03 -6.70 12.52
CA GLY A 69 17.33 -6.31 13.87
C GLY A 69 18.72 -5.71 14.01
N LYS A 70 18.79 -4.66 14.81
CA LYS A 70 20.00 -4.45 15.60
C LYS A 70 19.98 -5.52 16.69
N PRO A 71 20.94 -6.46 16.74
CA PRO A 71 21.18 -7.18 17.97
C PRO A 71 21.62 -6.13 19.00
N THR A 72 20.80 -5.91 20.01
CA THR A 72 21.23 -5.28 21.27
C THR A 72 21.95 -6.29 22.13
#